data_AF-A0A552U9N3-F1
#
_entry.id   AF-A0A552U9N3-F1
#
_cell.length_a   1.000
_cell.length_b   1.000
_cell.length_c   1.000
_cell.angle_alpha   90.00
_cell.angle_beta   90.00
_cell.angle_gamma   90.00
#
_symmetry.space_group_name_H-M   'P 1'
#
loop_
_entity.id
_entity.type
_entity.pdbx_description
1 polymer ?
#
loop_
_entity_poly.entity_id
_entity_poly.type
_entity_poly.pdbx_seq_one_letter_code
_entity_poly.pdbx_strand_id
1 'polypeptide(L)'
;MHRIDAGTGLAPLTARLLMATIAVGLLHHIDHVLRVDHSGWPFRPDVTPFTFSLIAYPILIFALLGPARLYWLRWTGLVLGTALTLYAHAQIETPQMQYAMWAFNQSLEPRLWDVRNLCGIQSEAIGWVAVIVAMTLNVLLVASTIGMLANGVRRGR
;
A
#
# COMPACT_ATOMS: atom_id res chain seq x y z
N MET A 1 9.10 -25.03 15.78
CA MET A 1 9.51 -23.62 15.91
C MET A 1 10.00 -23.12 14.56
N HIS A 2 9.38 -22.11 13.95
CA HIS A 2 9.92 -21.53 12.71
C HIS A 2 11.18 -20.72 13.04
N ARG A 3 12.30 -21.12 12.41
CA ARG A 3 13.61 -20.46 12.59
C ARG A 3 13.53 -19.02 12.07
N ILE A 4 13.90 -18.07 12.92
CA ILE A 4 14.07 -16.67 12.54
C ILE A 4 15.40 -16.56 11.80
N ASP A 5 15.40 -15.87 10.66
CA ASP A 5 16.62 -15.59 9.90
C ASP A 5 17.55 -14.68 10.70
N ALA A 6 18.83 -15.04 10.81
CA ALA A 6 19.79 -14.32 11.64
C ALA A 6 20.20 -12.96 11.02
N GLY A 7 20.21 -12.87 9.68
CA GLY A 7 20.62 -11.66 8.97
C GLY A 7 19.59 -10.54 9.07
N THR A 8 18.31 -10.88 8.91
CA THR A 8 17.19 -9.94 8.88
C THR A 8 16.38 -9.91 10.17
N GLY A 9 16.39 -10.97 10.96
CA GLY A 9 15.52 -11.13 12.13
C GLY A 9 14.07 -11.48 11.79
N LEU A 10 13.76 -11.87 10.55
CA LEU A 10 12.41 -12.20 10.12
C LEU A 10 12.17 -13.71 10.10
N ALA A 11 10.94 -14.12 10.40
CA ALA A 11 10.47 -15.48 10.09
C ALA A 11 10.11 -15.59 8.60
N PRO A 12 10.16 -16.80 7.99
CA PRO A 12 9.84 -16.99 6.57
C PRO A 12 8.44 -16.49 6.18
N LEU A 13 7.45 -16.65 7.06
CA LEU A 13 6.09 -16.15 6.82
C LEU A 13 6.06 -14.62 6.73
N THR A 14 6.70 -13.91 7.66
CA THR A 14 6.77 -12.44 7.65
C THR A 14 7.46 -11.92 6.40
N ALA A 15 8.55 -12.58 5.97
CA ALA A 15 9.22 -12.24 4.72
C ALA A 15 8.30 -12.44 3.50
N ARG A 16 7.52 -13.53 3.44
CA ARG A 16 6.53 -13.77 2.38
C ARG A 16 5.41 -12.73 2.39
N LEU A 17 4.92 -12.35 3.57
CA LEU A 17 3.93 -11.29 3.71
C LEU A 17 4.46 -9.96 3.15
N LEU A 18 5.67 -9.57 3.50
CA LEU A 18 6.31 -8.35 2.96
C LEU A 18 6.51 -8.41 1.44
N MET A 19 6.94 -9.56 0.89
CA MET A 19 7.04 -9.74 -0.56
C MET A 19 5.68 -9.61 -1.24
N ALA A 20 4.63 -10.21 -0.66
CA ALA A 20 3.27 -10.07 -1.16
C ALA A 20 2.77 -8.62 -1.07
N THR A 21 3.06 -7.92 0.03
CA THR A 21 2.75 -6.49 0.20
C THR A 21 3.39 -5.66 -0.91
N ILE A 22 4.66 -5.89 -1.24
CA ILE A 22 5.35 -5.18 -2.32
C ILE A 22 4.68 -5.46 -3.67
N ALA A 23 4.42 -6.73 -3.98
CA ALA A 23 3.81 -7.12 -5.25
C ALA A 23 2.39 -6.55 -5.42
N VAL A 24 1.53 -6.69 -4.42
CA VAL A 24 0.17 -6.12 -4.44
C VAL A 24 0.22 -4.59 -4.40
N GLY A 25 1.19 -4.02 -3.68
CA GLY A 25 1.44 -2.57 -3.66
C GLY A 25 1.79 -2.01 -5.03
N LEU A 26 2.58 -2.73 -5.84
CA LEU A 26 2.84 -2.36 -7.23
C LEU A 26 1.56 -2.39 -8.07
N LEU A 27 0.76 -3.46 -7.97
CA LEU A 27 -0.51 -3.54 -8.69
C LEU A 27 -1.47 -2.41 -8.32
N HIS A 28 -1.56 -2.10 -7.03
CA HIS A 28 -2.38 -1.01 -6.53
C HIS A 28 -1.87 0.37 -7.00
N HIS A 29 -0.55 0.57 -7.05
CA HIS A 29 0.01 1.82 -7.54
C HIS A 29 -0.22 2.02 -9.04
N ILE A 30 -0.17 0.94 -9.83
CA ILE A 30 -0.58 0.95 -11.25
C ILE A 30 -2.05 1.35 -11.36
N ASP A 31 -2.93 0.76 -10.55
CA ASP A 31 -4.35 1.14 -10.48
C ASP A 31 -4.52 2.65 -10.18
N HIS A 32 -3.80 3.20 -9.21
CA HIS A 32 -3.82 4.65 -8.93
C HIS A 32 -3.43 5.50 -10.14
N VAL A 33 -2.31 5.16 -10.79
CA VAL A 33 -1.84 5.87 -11.99
C VAL A 33 -2.89 5.86 -13.09
N LEU A 34 -3.53 4.72 -13.32
CA LEU A 34 -4.52 4.57 -14.39
C LEU A 34 -5.83 5.28 -14.06
N ARG A 35 -6.24 5.29 -12.80
CA ARG A 35 -7.46 5.98 -12.36
C ARG A 35 -7.33 7.50 -12.36
N VAL A 36 -6.14 8.05 -12.08
CA VAL A 36 -5.81 9.50 -12.04
C VAL A 36 -6.58 10.31 -10.99
N ASP A 37 -7.74 9.86 -10.53
CA ASP A 37 -8.39 10.46 -9.38
C ASP A 37 -7.49 10.39 -8.17
N HIS A 38 -7.39 11.52 -7.47
CA HIS A 38 -6.49 11.71 -6.33
C HIS A 38 -4.98 11.48 -6.60
N SER A 39 -4.61 11.08 -7.83
CA SER A 39 -3.23 11.15 -8.31
C SER A 39 -2.81 12.62 -8.34
N GLY A 40 -1.66 12.90 -7.75
CA GLY A 40 -1.01 14.20 -7.83
C GLY A 40 0.00 14.24 -8.97
N TRP A 41 1.03 15.06 -8.81
CA TRP A 41 2.17 15.11 -9.73
C TRP A 41 2.81 13.72 -9.95
N PRO A 42 3.21 13.35 -11.18
CA PRO A 42 3.23 14.17 -12.41
C PRO A 42 1.96 14.13 -13.26
N PHE A 43 0.92 13.38 -12.84
CA PHE A 43 -0.30 13.22 -13.63
C PHE A 43 -1.23 14.43 -13.52
N ARG A 44 -1.15 15.13 -12.39
CA ARG A 44 -1.87 16.37 -12.11
C ARG A 44 -0.92 17.39 -11.48
N PRO A 45 -1.17 18.70 -11.61
CA PRO A 45 -0.29 19.72 -11.03
C PRO A 45 -0.30 19.73 -9.49
N ASP A 46 -1.30 19.10 -8.86
CA ASP A 46 -1.47 19.08 -7.41
C ASP A 46 -0.46 18.16 -6.71
N VAL A 47 -0.01 18.57 -5.53
CA VAL A 47 0.72 17.68 -4.62
C VAL A 47 -0.29 16.94 -3.75
N THR A 48 -0.33 15.63 -3.86
CA THR A 48 -1.24 14.76 -3.10
C THR A 48 -0.45 13.67 -2.37
N PRO A 49 -1.07 12.85 -1.49
CA PRO A 49 -0.39 11.69 -0.90
C PRO A 49 0.26 10.77 -1.95
N PHE A 50 -0.36 10.65 -3.13
CA PHE A 50 0.19 9.91 -4.26
C PHE A 50 1.61 10.38 -4.65
N THR A 51 1.88 11.69 -4.65
CA THR A 51 3.18 12.27 -5.03
C THR A 51 4.34 11.72 -4.20
N PHE A 52 4.09 11.37 -2.94
CA PHE A 52 5.09 10.81 -2.04
C PHE A 52 4.96 9.29 -1.85
N SER A 53 3.94 8.67 -2.44
CA SER A 53 3.61 7.26 -2.17
C SER A 53 4.72 6.27 -2.59
N LEU A 54 5.57 6.64 -3.56
CA LEU A 54 6.74 5.84 -3.94
C LEU A 54 7.72 5.61 -2.78
N ILE A 55 7.71 6.44 -1.73
CA ILE A 55 8.52 6.23 -0.52
C ILE A 55 8.14 4.93 0.22
N ALA A 56 6.94 4.40 -0.01
CA ALA A 56 6.52 3.13 0.59
C ALA A 56 7.42 1.96 0.17
N TYR A 57 7.92 1.94 -1.08
CA TYR A 57 8.77 0.86 -1.57
C TYR A 57 10.14 0.78 -0.88
N PRO A 58 10.94 1.85 -0.76
CA PRO A 58 12.19 1.77 0.02
C PRO A 58 11.92 1.44 1.49
N ILE A 59 10.80 1.88 2.10
CA ILE A 59 10.42 1.45 3.46
C ILE A 59 10.16 -0.07 3.50
N LEU A 60 9.38 -0.62 2.57
CA LEU A 60 9.06 -2.05 2.51
C LEU A 60 10.30 -2.90 2.19
N ILE A 61 11.15 -2.46 1.27
CA ILE A 61 12.42 -3.13 0.93
C ILE A 61 13.35 -3.10 2.15
N PHE A 62 13.45 -1.97 2.85
CA PHE A 62 14.21 -1.88 4.09
C PHE A 62 13.64 -2.76 5.19
N ALA A 63 12.31 -2.84 5.31
CA ALA A 63 11.63 -3.75 6.22
C ALA A 63 11.88 -5.23 5.87
N LEU A 64 12.02 -5.58 4.59
CA LEU A 64 12.29 -6.95 4.14
C LEU A 64 13.77 -7.34 4.29
N LEU A 65 14.69 -6.51 3.78
CA LEU A 65 16.10 -6.87 3.57
C LEU A 65 17.07 -6.22 4.56
N GLY A 66 16.61 -5.26 5.36
CA GLY A 66 17.48 -4.54 6.28
C GLY A 66 18.11 -5.45 7.34
N PRO A 67 19.24 -5.03 7.95
CA PRO A 67 19.96 -5.86 8.91
C PRO A 67 19.19 -6.00 10.24
N ALA A 68 19.39 -7.13 10.91
CA ALA A 68 18.75 -7.47 12.18
C ALA A 68 19.11 -6.52 13.34
N ARG A 69 20.22 -5.77 13.23
CA ARG A 69 20.62 -4.73 14.20
C ARG A 69 19.74 -3.47 14.13
N LEU A 70 19.11 -3.20 12.99
CA LEU A 70 18.22 -2.04 12.78
C LEU A 70 16.74 -2.45 12.86
N TYR A 71 16.44 -3.56 13.52
CA TYR A 71 15.13 -4.20 13.46
C TYR A 71 14.00 -3.28 13.91
N TRP A 72 14.15 -2.63 15.06
CA TRP A 72 13.11 -1.75 15.59
C TRP A 72 12.94 -0.49 14.74
N LEU A 73 14.02 0.05 14.16
CA LEU A 73 13.93 1.15 13.20
C LEU A 73 13.13 0.75 11.94
N ARG A 74 13.42 -0.44 11.39
CA ARG A 74 12.68 -0.99 10.24
C ARG A 74 11.20 -1.19 10.57
N TRP A 75 10.91 -1.73 11.75
CA TRP A 75 9.55 -1.91 12.22
C TRP A 75 8.82 -0.57 12.42
N THR A 76 9.48 0.44 13.01
CA THR A 76 8.94 1.79 13.16
C THR A 76 8.62 2.42 11.80
N GLY A 77 9.51 2.30 10.82
CA GLY A 77 9.24 2.75 9.46
C GLY A 77 8.01 2.06 8.84
N LEU A 78 7.93 0.73 9.00
CA LEU A 78 6.81 -0.06 8.48
C LEU A 78 5.47 0.31 9.12
N VAL A 79 5.41 0.49 10.44
CA VAL A 79 4.15 0.84 11.13
C VAL A 79 3.69 2.26 10.76
N LEU A 80 4.61 3.22 10.64
CA LEU A 80 4.27 4.58 10.22
C LEU A 80 3.77 4.59 8.77
N GLY A 81 4.45 3.89 7.86
CA GLY A 81 4.00 3.76 6.47
C GLY A 81 2.64 3.06 6.36
N THR A 82 2.42 2.02 7.16
CA THR A 82 1.13 1.31 7.24
C THR A 82 0.02 2.24 7.74
N ALA A 83 0.24 2.97 8.83
CA ALA A 83 -0.74 3.89 9.38
C ALA A 83 -1.12 4.99 8.39
N LEU A 84 -0.13 5.58 7.70
CA LEU A 84 -0.38 6.60 6.68
C LEU A 84 -1.17 6.05 5.49
N THR A 85 -0.82 4.85 5.02
CA THR A 85 -1.54 4.19 3.91
C THR A 85 -2.99 3.89 4.29
N LEU A 86 -3.22 3.33 5.47
CA LEU A 86 -4.57 3.07 5.97
C LEU A 86 -5.39 4.34 6.13
N TYR A 87 -4.78 5.42 6.64
CA TYR A 87 -5.44 6.72 6.73
C TYR A 87 -5.85 7.23 5.35
N ALA A 88 -4.95 7.20 4.37
CA ALA A 88 -5.25 7.60 2.99
C ALA A 88 -6.41 6.78 2.40
N HIS A 89 -6.39 5.45 2.55
CA HIS A 89 -7.46 4.58 2.04
C HIS A 89 -8.79 4.70 2.80
N ALA A 90 -8.76 5.20 4.04
CA ALA A 90 -9.97 5.39 4.82
C ALA A 90 -10.60 6.77 4.62
N GLN A 91 -9.81 7.80 4.29
CA GLN A 91 -10.27 9.20 4.35
C GLN A 91 -10.11 9.96 3.04
N ILE A 92 -9.17 9.58 2.18
CA ILE A 92 -8.82 10.35 0.98
C ILE A 92 -9.22 9.58 -0.28
N GLU A 93 -8.86 8.30 -0.35
CA GLU A 93 -9.09 7.44 -1.51
C GLU A 93 -9.91 6.23 -1.07
N THR A 94 -11.15 6.52 -0.64
CA THR A 94 -12.05 5.49 -0.09
C THR A 94 -12.36 4.39 -1.11
N PRO A 95 -12.73 3.17 -0.67
CA PRO A 95 -13.13 2.10 -1.59
C PRO A 95 -14.25 2.52 -2.57
N GLN A 96 -15.17 3.37 -2.11
CA GLN A 96 -16.24 3.89 -2.96
C GLN A 96 -15.72 4.78 -4.09
N MET A 97 -14.73 5.63 -3.80
CA MET A 97 -14.08 6.48 -4.81
C MET A 97 -13.31 5.64 -5.83
N GLN A 98 -12.53 4.66 -5.35
CA GLN A 98 -11.79 3.73 -6.22
C GLN A 98 -12.74 2.96 -7.14
N TYR A 99 -13.83 2.44 -6.59
CA TYR A 99 -14.87 1.76 -7.35
C TYR A 99 -15.48 2.67 -8.42
N ALA A 100 -15.92 3.86 -8.03
CA ALA A 100 -16.63 4.78 -8.90
C ALA A 100 -15.80 5.23 -10.11
N MET A 101 -14.49 5.47 -9.94
CA MET A 101 -13.64 5.89 -11.05
C MET A 101 -13.55 4.82 -12.15
N TRP A 102 -13.64 3.53 -11.81
CA TRP A 102 -13.72 2.48 -12.83
C TRP A 102 -15.14 2.20 -13.27
N ALA A 103 -16.09 2.12 -12.34
CA ALA A 103 -17.47 1.73 -12.62
C ALA A 103 -18.23 2.76 -13.46
N PHE A 104 -17.92 4.05 -13.27
CA PHE A 104 -18.61 5.18 -13.90
C PHE A 104 -17.67 6.05 -14.73
N ASN A 105 -16.37 5.71 -14.78
CA ASN A 105 -15.34 6.57 -15.39
C ASN A 105 -15.42 7.99 -14.85
N GLN A 106 -15.57 8.17 -13.53
CA GLN A 106 -15.81 9.49 -12.95
C GLN A 106 -15.40 9.54 -11.47
N SER A 107 -14.81 10.66 -11.05
CA SER A 107 -14.51 10.90 -9.64
C SER A 107 -15.78 11.28 -8.86
N LEU A 108 -15.89 10.79 -7.62
CA LEU A 108 -16.94 11.22 -6.69
C LEU A 108 -16.61 12.54 -5.98
N GLU A 109 -15.39 13.05 -6.10
CA GLU A 109 -15.01 14.29 -5.44
C GLU A 109 -15.52 15.48 -6.28
N PRO A 110 -16.33 16.41 -5.71
CA PRO A 110 -16.94 17.48 -6.49
C PRO A 110 -15.94 18.36 -7.27
N ARG A 111 -14.76 18.61 -6.69
CA ARG A 111 -13.68 19.37 -7.34
C ARG A 111 -13.00 18.62 -8.49
N LEU A 112 -13.22 17.31 -8.61
CA LEU A 112 -12.62 16.41 -9.60
C LEU A 112 -13.68 15.80 -10.54
N TRP A 113 -14.88 16.37 -10.60
CA TRP A 113 -16.02 15.80 -11.32
C TRP A 113 -15.74 15.50 -12.80
N ASP A 114 -14.89 16.31 -13.44
CA ASP A 114 -14.52 16.16 -14.86
C ASP A 114 -13.35 15.19 -15.09
N VAL A 115 -12.71 14.68 -14.02
CA VAL A 115 -11.60 13.74 -14.13
C VAL A 115 -12.13 12.38 -14.59
N ARG A 116 -11.40 11.77 -15.52
CA ARG A 116 -11.65 10.45 -16.11
C ARG A 116 -10.41 9.57 -15.93
N ASN A 117 -10.59 8.25 -15.93
CA ASN A 117 -9.44 7.35 -15.94
C ASN A 117 -8.73 7.43 -17.31
N LEU A 118 -7.42 7.17 -17.34
CA LEU A 118 -6.59 7.31 -18.54
C LEU A 118 -7.04 6.40 -19.69
N CYS A 119 -7.68 5.30 -19.36
CA CYS A 119 -8.11 4.31 -20.33
C CYS A 119 -9.46 4.64 -20.96
N GLY A 120 -10.20 5.62 -20.42
CA GLY A 120 -11.58 5.90 -20.84
C GLY A 120 -12.53 4.72 -20.60
N ILE A 121 -12.20 3.80 -19.69
CA ILE A 121 -12.95 2.56 -19.47
C ILE A 121 -14.04 2.79 -18.43
N GLN A 122 -15.23 2.27 -18.69
CA GLN A 122 -16.32 2.19 -17.74
C GLN A 122 -16.67 0.71 -17.48
N SER A 123 -16.33 0.19 -16.30
CA SER A 123 -16.51 -1.23 -15.93
C SER A 123 -16.62 -1.42 -14.42
N GLU A 124 -17.78 -1.91 -13.96
CA GLU A 124 -18.01 -2.29 -12.56
C GLU A 124 -17.07 -3.41 -12.11
N ALA A 125 -16.76 -4.36 -13.01
CA ALA A 125 -15.86 -5.47 -12.72
C ALA A 125 -14.46 -4.98 -12.37
N ILE A 126 -13.92 -4.02 -13.13
CA ILE A 126 -12.62 -3.41 -12.83
C ILE A 126 -12.69 -2.60 -11.53
N GLY A 127 -13.81 -1.92 -11.27
CA GLY A 127 -14.04 -1.23 -9.99
C GLY A 127 -13.94 -2.16 -8.78
N TRP A 128 -14.56 -3.33 -8.84
CA TRP A 128 -14.41 -4.34 -7.79
C TRP A 128 -12.98 -4.88 -7.68
N VAL A 129 -12.30 -5.11 -8.80
CA VAL A 129 -10.90 -5.53 -8.80
C VAL A 129 -10.01 -4.50 -8.10
N ALA A 130 -10.17 -3.21 -8.40
CA ALA A 130 -9.41 -2.13 -7.76
C ALA A 130 -9.60 -2.13 -6.23
N VAL A 131 -10.85 -2.21 -5.77
CA VAL A 131 -11.18 -2.29 -4.34
C VAL A 131 -10.57 -3.53 -3.69
N ILE A 132 -10.67 -4.70 -4.32
CA ILE A 132 -10.10 -5.95 -3.79
C ILE A 132 -8.58 -5.83 -3.67
N VAL A 133 -7.90 -5.28 -4.68
CA VAL A 133 -6.45 -5.05 -4.66
C VAL A 133 -6.07 -4.12 -3.51
N ALA A 134 -6.76 -2.98 -3.35
CA ALA A 134 -6.48 -2.04 -2.27
C ALA A 134 -6.74 -2.61 -0.87
N MET A 135 -7.85 -3.35 -0.69
CA MET A 135 -8.16 -3.97 0.59
C MET A 135 -7.22 -5.12 0.92
N THR A 136 -6.77 -5.87 -0.08
CA THR A 136 -5.74 -6.91 0.08
C THR A 136 -4.43 -6.28 0.53
N LEU A 137 -4.04 -5.14 -0.07
CA LEU A 137 -2.86 -4.39 0.37
C LEU A 137 -2.96 -3.95 1.84
N ASN A 138 -4.11 -3.42 2.27
CA ASN A 138 -4.34 -3.02 3.66
C ASN A 138 -4.14 -4.19 4.63
N VAL A 139 -4.73 -5.34 4.33
CA VAL A 139 -4.60 -6.56 5.15
C VAL A 139 -3.14 -7.01 5.19
N LEU A 140 -2.44 -7.03 4.06
CA LEU A 140 -1.04 -7.45 3.98
C LEU A 140 -0.09 -6.50 4.73
N LEU A 141 -0.33 -5.19 4.70
CA LEU A 141 0.44 -4.21 5.49
C LEU A 141 0.28 -4.44 6.99
N VAL A 142 -0.96 -4.62 7.46
CA VAL A 142 -1.26 -4.90 8.87
C VAL A 142 -0.64 -6.23 9.30
N ALA A 143 -0.84 -7.29 8.50
CA ALA A 143 -0.29 -8.62 8.79
C ALA A 143 1.24 -8.60 8.82
N SER A 144 1.90 -7.90 7.90
CA SER A 144 3.35 -7.73 7.88
C SER A 144 3.85 -6.99 9.12
N THR A 145 3.17 -5.91 9.51
CA THR A 145 3.52 -5.10 10.69
C THR A 145 3.40 -5.90 11.99
N ILE A 146 2.30 -6.65 12.15
CA ILE A 146 2.08 -7.53 13.31
C ILE A 146 3.07 -8.70 13.30
N GLY A 147 3.31 -9.31 12.13
CA GLY A 147 4.27 -10.41 11.97
C GLY A 147 5.68 -10.00 12.38
N MET A 148 6.10 -8.80 11.95
CA MET A 148 7.40 -8.24 12.32
C MET A 148 7.45 -7.85 13.81
N LEU A 149 6.38 -7.33 14.40
CA LEU A 149 6.31 -7.11 15.85
C LEU A 149 6.50 -8.42 16.63
N ALA A 150 5.76 -9.47 16.26
CA ALA A 150 5.83 -10.77 16.90
C ALA A 150 7.22 -11.42 16.77
N ASN A 151 7.87 -11.28 15.62
CA ASN A 151 9.25 -11.73 15.42
C ASN A 151 10.23 -10.93 16.29
N GLY A 152 10.06 -9.61 16.42
CA GLY A 152 10.90 -8.75 17.27
C GLY A 152 10.83 -9.13 18.75
N VAL A 153 9.61 -9.32 19.27
CA VAL A 153 9.39 -9.75 20.67
C VAL A 153 10.02 -11.11 20.94
N ARG A 154 9.95 -12.05 19.99
CA ARG A 154 10.58 -13.38 20.13
C ARG A 154 12.10 -13.36 20.08
N ARG A 155 12.71 -12.34 19.44
CA ARG A 155 14.17 -12.19 19.39
C ARG A 155 14.77 -11.61 20.66
N GLY A 156 13.98 -10.85 21.43
CA GLY A 156 14.39 -10.25 22.69
C GLY A 156 14.21 -11.18 23.91
N ARG A 157 13.66 -12.37 23.71
CA ARG A 157 13.59 -13.46 24.70
C ARG A 157 14.67 -14.48 24.36
#